data_AF-A0A536WG55-F1
#
_entry.id   AF-A0A536WG55-F1
#
_cell.length_a   1.000
_cell.length_b   1.000
_cell.length_c   1.000
_cell.angle_alpha   90.00
_cell.angle_beta   90.00
_cell.angle_gamma   90.00
#
_symmetry.space_group_name_H-M   'P 1'
#
loop_
_entity.id
_entity.type
_entity.pdbx_description
1 polymer ?
#
loop_
_entity_poly.entity_id
_entity_poly.type
_entity_poly.pdbx_seq_one_letter_code
_entity_poly.pdbx_strand_id
1 'polypeptide(L)'
;SFYGRLAAEELGATLQIPARAPLPTESEIAEVAAIPGLARALALYRLDMRTEATKEWLWTIRGMDDRKLLAAAELARRNEAWDRAIGTADKTVLAHNFSVRYLAPYREVLAEKARSRDLEEPWVLGVVRQESRFITGAKSSAGATGLMQVMRPTAKWVAQRMRMKNFSSSRLHEPDLNAALGTYYLKYVLNQFDGSPVLAAAAYNAGPTRARLWRGTAPVEGAIFVETIPFGETRDYVKKVMTNTVYYAAILGIEPISLKARLGMVLPRRSSEGVAVIPNPPVVQ
;
A
#
# COMPACT_ATOMS: atom_id res chain seq x y z
N SER A 1 5.05 8.79 10.60
CA SER A 1 5.04 7.33 10.86
C SER A 1 3.80 6.97 11.67
N PHE A 2 3.49 5.67 11.85
CA PHE A 2 2.31 5.21 12.61
C PHE A 2 2.25 5.81 14.03
N TYR A 3 3.26 5.55 14.86
CA TYR A 3 3.28 6.10 16.24
C TYR A 3 3.44 7.61 16.28
N GLY A 4 4.23 8.19 15.38
CA GLY A 4 4.36 9.66 15.33
C GLY A 4 3.01 10.34 15.07
N ARG A 5 2.14 9.70 14.26
CA ARG A 5 0.79 10.20 14.02
C ARG A 5 -0.13 9.99 15.23
N LEU A 6 -0.10 8.82 15.86
CA LEU A 6 -0.88 8.57 17.08
C LEU A 6 -0.48 9.53 18.21
N ALA A 7 0.82 9.69 18.48
CA ALA A 7 1.33 10.63 19.48
C ALA A 7 0.89 12.07 19.21
N ALA A 8 0.92 12.50 17.94
CA ALA A 8 0.44 13.83 17.58
C ALA A 8 -1.09 13.97 17.74
N GLU A 9 -1.87 12.90 17.51
CA GLU A 9 -3.32 12.90 17.78
C GLU A 9 -3.63 13.00 19.28
N GLU A 10 -2.86 12.35 20.16
CA GLU A 10 -2.99 12.52 21.62
C GLU A 10 -2.69 13.95 22.09
N LEU A 11 -1.81 14.66 21.36
CA LEU A 11 -1.53 16.08 21.58
C LEU A 11 -2.61 17.02 20.97
N GLY A 12 -3.70 16.46 20.43
CA GLY A 12 -4.79 17.22 19.82
C GLY A 12 -4.49 17.73 18.41
N ALA A 13 -3.36 17.34 17.79
CA ALA A 13 -3.04 17.76 16.43
C ALA A 13 -3.86 16.93 15.42
N THR A 14 -4.53 17.60 14.49
CA THR A 14 -5.15 16.91 13.35
C THR A 14 -4.10 16.55 12.30
N LEU A 15 -4.44 15.70 11.34
CA LEU A 15 -3.58 15.45 10.19
C LEU A 15 -3.61 16.66 9.25
N GLN A 16 -2.46 17.33 9.14
CA GLN A 16 -2.23 18.39 8.17
C GLN A 16 -1.14 17.95 7.21
N ILE A 17 -1.37 18.14 5.90
CA ILE A 17 -0.34 17.93 4.89
C ILE A 17 0.59 19.15 4.91
N PRO A 18 1.90 18.97 5.18
CA PRO A 18 2.85 20.07 5.17
C PRO A 18 2.84 20.83 3.86
N ALA A 19 3.16 22.13 3.93
CA ALA A 19 3.31 22.96 2.76
C ALA A 19 4.27 22.31 1.76
N ARG A 20 3.82 22.22 0.49
CA ARG A 20 4.60 21.61 -0.57
C ARG A 20 5.82 22.48 -0.87
N ALA A 21 7.01 21.88 -0.83
CA ALA A 21 8.23 22.54 -1.29
C ALA A 21 8.11 22.97 -2.76
N PRO A 22 8.84 24.01 -3.22
CA PRO A 22 8.87 24.38 -4.62
C PRO A 22 9.15 23.17 -5.52
N LEU A 23 8.48 23.08 -6.66
CA LEU A 23 8.73 21.97 -7.59
C LEU A 23 10.16 22.07 -8.15
N PRO A 24 10.83 20.93 -8.42
CA PRO A 24 12.08 20.93 -9.17
C PRO A 24 11.93 21.66 -10.51
N THR A 25 12.88 22.53 -10.82
CA THR A 25 12.98 23.18 -12.13
C THR A 25 13.48 22.21 -13.19
N GLU A 26 13.29 22.54 -14.47
CA GLU A 26 13.83 21.71 -15.56
C GLU A 26 15.36 21.60 -15.50
N SER A 27 16.08 22.66 -15.09
CA SER A 27 17.54 22.63 -14.91
C SER A 27 17.95 21.61 -13.84
N GLU A 28 17.32 21.64 -12.67
CA GLU A 28 17.64 20.71 -11.58
C GLU A 28 17.32 19.26 -11.95
N ILE A 29 16.24 19.03 -12.70
CA ILE A 29 15.91 17.70 -13.23
C ILE A 29 16.96 17.24 -14.24
N ALA A 30 17.41 18.14 -15.13
CA ALA A 30 18.47 17.84 -16.11
C ALA A 30 19.81 17.53 -15.42
N GLU A 31 20.16 18.28 -14.37
CA GLU A 31 21.37 18.05 -13.56
C GLU A 31 21.37 16.67 -12.92
N VAL A 32 20.27 16.25 -12.28
CA VAL A 32 20.20 14.90 -11.70
C VAL A 32 20.14 13.82 -12.79
N ALA A 33 19.50 14.08 -13.93
CA ALA A 33 19.47 13.14 -15.05
C ALA A 33 20.86 12.90 -15.67
N ALA A 34 21.73 13.90 -15.62
CA ALA A 34 23.12 13.81 -16.08
C ALA A 34 24.03 13.03 -15.12
N ILE A 35 23.60 12.74 -13.88
CA ILE A 35 24.38 11.93 -12.94
C ILE A 35 24.51 10.50 -13.50
N PRO A 36 25.74 10.00 -13.76
CA PRO A 36 25.93 8.73 -14.44
C PRO A 36 25.20 7.55 -13.80
N GLY A 37 25.10 7.52 -12.47
CA GLY A 37 24.38 6.45 -11.74
C GLY A 37 22.86 6.47 -11.94
N LEU A 38 22.25 7.65 -12.02
CA LEU A 38 20.80 7.77 -12.31
C LEU A 38 20.52 7.47 -13.79
N ALA A 39 21.37 7.95 -14.70
CA ALA A 39 21.28 7.60 -16.12
C ALA A 39 21.38 6.08 -16.35
N ARG A 40 22.35 5.41 -15.71
CA ARG A 40 22.47 3.94 -15.75
C ARG A 40 21.26 3.25 -15.15
N ALA A 41 20.77 3.69 -13.99
CA ALA A 41 19.60 3.09 -13.36
C ALA A 41 18.37 3.16 -14.29
N LEU A 42 18.12 4.30 -14.95
CA LEU A 42 17.04 4.43 -15.93
C LEU A 42 17.25 3.55 -17.17
N ALA A 43 18.48 3.42 -17.66
CA ALA A 43 18.77 2.51 -18.77
C ALA A 43 18.48 1.04 -18.39
N LEU A 44 18.87 0.62 -17.19
CA LEU A 44 18.60 -0.72 -16.68
C LEU A 44 17.09 -0.98 -16.49
N TYR A 45 16.31 0.03 -16.04
CA TYR A 45 14.86 -0.09 -15.99
C TYR A 45 14.23 -0.35 -17.37
N ARG A 46 14.73 0.30 -18.43
CA ARG A 46 14.25 0.10 -19.82
C ARG A 46 14.55 -1.30 -20.36
N LEU A 47 15.57 -1.97 -19.80
CA LEU A 47 15.95 -3.35 -20.12
C LEU A 47 15.27 -4.38 -19.20
N ASP A 48 14.31 -3.95 -18.37
CA ASP A 48 13.64 -4.75 -17.33
C ASP A 48 14.60 -5.38 -16.29
N MET A 49 15.82 -4.86 -16.19
CA MET A 49 16.82 -5.24 -15.17
C MET A 49 16.55 -4.51 -13.85
N ARG A 50 15.35 -4.71 -13.29
CA ARG A 50 14.80 -3.94 -12.16
C ARG A 50 15.63 -4.03 -10.88
N THR A 51 16.26 -5.17 -10.63
CA THR A 51 17.08 -5.39 -9.42
C THR A 51 18.35 -4.55 -9.46
N GLU A 52 19.06 -4.60 -10.59
CA GLU A 52 20.27 -3.84 -10.86
C GLU A 52 19.96 -2.34 -10.90
N ALA A 53 18.91 -1.96 -11.62
CA ALA A 53 18.42 -0.58 -11.68
C ALA A 53 18.14 -0.02 -10.27
N THR A 54 17.48 -0.83 -9.43
CA THR A 54 17.18 -0.49 -8.03
C THR A 54 18.45 -0.23 -7.23
N LYS A 55 19.45 -1.11 -7.35
CA LYS A 55 20.72 -0.98 -6.61
C LYS A 55 21.48 0.27 -7.05
N GLU A 56 21.60 0.50 -8.36
CA GLU A 56 22.25 1.70 -8.91
C GLU A 56 21.55 2.98 -8.46
N TRP A 57 20.22 3.04 -8.54
CA TRP A 57 19.43 4.18 -8.08
C TRP A 57 19.69 4.48 -6.61
N LEU A 58 19.51 3.47 -5.74
CA LEU A 58 19.66 3.62 -4.29
C LEU A 58 21.09 3.97 -3.88
N TRP A 59 22.10 3.43 -4.57
CA TRP A 59 23.50 3.78 -4.34
C TRP A 59 23.75 5.25 -4.64
N THR A 60 23.23 5.72 -5.78
CA THR A 60 23.50 7.05 -6.32
C THR A 60 22.87 8.16 -5.50
N ILE A 61 21.65 7.96 -4.98
CA ILE A 61 20.94 9.01 -4.22
C ILE A 61 21.43 9.20 -2.78
N ARG A 62 22.42 8.42 -2.31
CA ARG A 62 22.93 8.56 -0.94
C ARG A 62 23.66 9.88 -0.76
N GLY A 63 23.38 10.55 0.35
CA GLY A 63 23.98 11.85 0.65
C GLY A 63 23.44 13.01 -0.19
N MET A 64 22.46 12.79 -1.06
CA MET A 64 21.74 13.89 -1.70
C MET A 64 20.93 14.66 -0.66
N ASP A 65 20.96 15.98 -0.78
CA ASP A 65 20.05 16.86 -0.05
C ASP A 65 18.60 16.72 -0.55
N ASP A 66 17.67 17.34 0.16
CA ASP A 66 16.25 17.27 -0.19
C ASP A 66 15.95 17.81 -1.58
N ARG A 67 16.69 18.82 -2.07
CA ARG A 67 16.42 19.43 -3.37
C ARG A 67 16.75 18.47 -4.50
N LYS A 68 17.91 17.83 -4.43
CA LYS A 68 18.32 16.77 -5.36
C LYS A 68 17.45 15.53 -5.25
N LEU A 69 17.03 15.15 -4.04
CA LEU A 69 16.08 14.05 -3.86
C LEU A 69 14.72 14.35 -4.51
N LEU A 70 14.19 15.56 -4.37
CA LEU A 70 12.95 15.97 -5.04
C LEU A 70 13.10 15.97 -6.56
N ALA A 71 14.21 16.48 -7.10
CA ALA A 71 14.51 16.44 -8.53
C ALA A 71 14.64 14.99 -9.04
N ALA A 72 15.35 14.11 -8.33
CA ALA A 72 15.49 12.70 -8.67
C ALA A 72 14.15 11.95 -8.57
N ALA A 73 13.30 12.27 -7.57
CA ALA A 73 11.97 11.70 -7.46
C ALA A 73 11.07 12.10 -8.64
N GLU A 74 11.16 13.36 -9.10
CA GLU A 74 10.45 13.83 -10.28
C GLU A 74 10.98 13.18 -11.56
N LEU A 75 12.31 13.01 -11.69
CA LEU A 75 12.92 12.27 -12.79
C LEU A 75 12.39 10.83 -12.86
N ALA A 76 12.32 10.13 -11.72
CA ALA A 76 11.74 8.79 -11.64
C ALA A 76 10.26 8.79 -12.04
N ARG A 77 9.48 9.77 -11.58
CA ARG A 77 8.06 9.91 -11.92
C ARG A 77 7.85 10.09 -13.44
N ARG A 78 8.67 10.91 -14.10
CA ARG A 78 8.61 11.13 -15.56
C ARG A 78 8.97 9.89 -16.38
N ASN A 79 9.72 8.95 -15.80
CA ASN A 79 10.10 7.69 -16.42
C ASN A 79 9.24 6.50 -15.91
N GLU A 80 8.10 6.79 -15.25
CA GLU A 80 7.18 5.78 -14.71
C GLU A 80 7.81 4.79 -13.71
N ALA A 81 8.96 5.15 -13.12
CA ALA A 81 9.59 4.41 -12.04
C ALA A 81 8.92 4.78 -10.70
N TRP A 82 7.62 4.45 -10.56
CA TRP A 82 6.75 4.90 -9.47
C TRP A 82 7.29 4.62 -8.07
N ASP A 83 7.85 3.42 -7.88
CA ASP A 83 8.45 3.00 -6.62
C ASP A 83 9.70 3.80 -6.27
N ARG A 84 10.49 4.20 -7.27
CA ARG A 84 11.64 5.10 -7.09
C ARG A 84 11.20 6.53 -6.79
N ALA A 85 10.17 7.02 -7.47
CA ALA A 85 9.62 8.34 -7.21
C ALA A 85 9.16 8.46 -5.75
N ILE A 86 8.31 7.52 -5.31
CA ILE A 86 7.81 7.45 -3.93
C ILE A 86 8.97 7.27 -2.94
N GLY A 87 9.83 6.28 -3.15
CA GLY A 87 10.91 5.93 -2.22
C GLY A 87 11.98 7.02 -2.08
N THR A 88 12.24 7.78 -3.15
CA THR A 88 13.18 8.91 -3.13
C THR A 88 12.56 10.11 -2.42
N ALA A 89 11.28 10.43 -2.68
CA ALA A 89 10.58 11.50 -2.00
C ALA A 89 10.39 11.23 -0.49
N ASP A 90 10.22 9.95 -0.10
CA ASP A 90 10.13 9.53 1.31
C ASP A 90 11.43 9.80 2.10
N LYS A 91 12.58 9.97 1.42
CA LYS A 91 13.89 10.23 2.06
C LYS A 91 14.12 11.68 2.46
N THR A 92 13.30 12.63 2.00
CA THR A 92 13.51 14.04 2.34
C THR A 92 13.22 14.33 3.81
N VAL A 93 13.91 15.32 4.40
CA VAL A 93 13.85 15.59 5.84
C VAL A 93 13.13 16.91 6.16
N LEU A 94 13.40 17.97 5.41
CA LEU A 94 12.89 19.32 5.62
C LEU A 94 11.95 19.77 4.49
N ALA A 95 12.32 19.52 3.24
CA ALA A 95 11.54 19.91 2.08
C ALA A 95 10.71 18.73 1.56
N HIS A 96 9.39 18.81 1.69
CA HIS A 96 8.50 17.71 1.36
C HIS A 96 7.62 18.00 0.16
N ASN A 97 7.36 16.95 -0.62
CA ASN A 97 6.32 16.96 -1.64
C ASN A 97 5.41 15.74 -1.47
N PHE A 98 4.33 15.91 -0.70
CA PHE A 98 3.44 14.81 -0.37
C PHE A 98 2.64 14.28 -1.57
N SER A 99 2.46 15.08 -2.65
CA SER A 99 1.86 14.56 -3.89
C SER A 99 2.77 13.55 -4.58
N VAL A 100 4.08 13.54 -4.28
CA VAL A 100 5.03 12.53 -4.77
C VAL A 100 5.19 11.36 -3.78
N ARG A 101 5.23 11.63 -2.46
CA ARG A 101 5.28 10.57 -1.41
C ARG A 101 4.05 9.65 -1.43
N TYR A 102 2.92 10.21 -1.83
CA TYR A 102 1.63 9.53 -1.98
C TYR A 102 1.14 9.63 -3.43
N LEU A 103 2.02 9.34 -4.40
CA LEU A 103 1.59 9.11 -5.78
C LEU A 103 0.51 8.02 -5.83
N ALA A 104 -0.40 8.15 -6.79
CA ALA A 104 -1.44 7.18 -7.07
C ALA A 104 -1.58 6.98 -8.60
N PRO A 105 -0.57 6.40 -9.28
CA PRO A 105 -0.77 5.96 -10.66
C PRO A 105 -1.88 4.89 -10.67
N TYR A 106 -2.59 4.78 -11.80
CA TYR A 106 -3.77 3.90 -11.95
C TYR A 106 -4.95 4.24 -11.01
N ARG A 107 -4.97 5.46 -10.43
CA ARG A 107 -6.03 5.90 -9.51
C ARG A 107 -7.43 5.71 -10.10
N GLU A 108 -7.64 6.04 -11.36
CA GLU A 108 -8.97 5.92 -11.99
C GLU A 108 -9.51 4.50 -11.91
N VAL A 109 -8.69 3.51 -12.32
CA VAL A 109 -9.02 2.07 -12.24
C VAL A 109 -9.25 1.66 -10.78
N LEU A 110 -8.34 2.04 -9.87
CA LEU A 110 -8.43 1.66 -8.45
C LEU A 110 -9.67 2.27 -7.77
N ALA A 111 -9.98 3.53 -8.07
CA ALA A 111 -11.14 4.25 -7.54
C ALA A 111 -12.46 3.67 -8.07
N GLU A 112 -12.51 3.31 -9.35
CA GLU A 112 -13.66 2.61 -9.93
C GLU A 112 -13.90 1.28 -9.22
N LYS A 113 -12.86 0.44 -9.06
CA LYS A 113 -13.00 -0.85 -8.36
C LYS A 113 -13.38 -0.67 -6.89
N ALA A 114 -12.78 0.31 -6.21
CA ALA A 114 -13.13 0.66 -4.83
C ALA A 114 -14.62 1.00 -4.70
N ARG A 115 -15.12 1.94 -5.52
CA ARG A 115 -16.54 2.35 -5.53
C ARG A 115 -17.47 1.18 -5.84
N SER A 116 -17.16 0.36 -6.84
CA SER A 116 -17.98 -0.80 -7.22
C SER A 116 -18.12 -1.86 -6.12
N ARG A 117 -17.27 -1.79 -5.09
CA ARG A 117 -17.21 -2.73 -3.97
C ARG A 117 -17.48 -2.09 -2.63
N ASP A 118 -17.92 -0.83 -2.63
CA ASP A 118 -18.19 -0.10 -1.39
C ASP A 118 -16.98 -0.15 -0.44
N LEU A 119 -15.81 0.19 -1.00
CA LEU A 119 -14.54 0.35 -0.31
C LEU A 119 -14.09 1.81 -0.40
N GLU A 120 -13.48 2.30 0.67
CA GLU A 120 -12.84 3.61 0.69
C GLU A 120 -11.67 3.66 -0.32
N GLU A 121 -11.70 4.58 -1.27
CA GLU A 121 -10.60 4.80 -2.22
C GLU A 121 -9.24 4.99 -1.52
N PRO A 122 -9.11 5.83 -0.47
CA PRO A 122 -7.87 5.97 0.28
C PRO A 122 -7.32 4.65 0.84
N TRP A 123 -8.20 3.72 1.22
CA TRP A 123 -7.76 2.44 1.79
C TRP A 123 -7.21 1.51 0.72
N VAL A 124 -7.85 1.44 -0.44
CA VAL A 124 -7.35 0.69 -1.60
C VAL A 124 -5.98 1.22 -2.03
N LEU A 125 -5.82 2.55 -2.13
CA LEU A 125 -4.52 3.17 -2.41
C LEU A 125 -3.48 2.86 -1.33
N GLY A 126 -3.89 2.88 -0.06
CA GLY A 126 -3.03 2.54 1.08
C GLY A 126 -2.50 1.10 1.04
N VAL A 127 -3.35 0.15 0.61
CA VAL A 127 -2.97 -1.25 0.35
C VAL A 127 -2.01 -1.31 -0.83
N VAL A 128 -2.36 -0.77 -2.01
CA VAL A 128 -1.51 -0.83 -3.22
C VAL A 128 -0.12 -0.22 -2.98
N ARG A 129 -0.05 0.92 -2.28
CA ARG A 129 1.23 1.54 -1.90
C ARG A 129 2.09 0.59 -1.08
N GLN A 130 1.50 -0.13 -0.13
CA GLN A 130 2.22 -1.06 0.73
C GLN A 130 2.60 -2.36 0.01
N GLU A 131 1.72 -2.86 -0.87
CA GLU A 131 1.89 -4.12 -1.58
C GLU A 131 2.96 -4.06 -2.66
N SER A 132 2.89 -3.04 -3.53
CA SER A 132 3.71 -3.01 -4.75
C SER A 132 4.40 -1.68 -5.00
N ARG A 133 4.08 -0.63 -4.21
CA ARG A 133 4.36 0.77 -4.59
C ARG A 133 3.96 1.08 -6.02
N PHE A 134 2.80 0.54 -6.42
CA PHE A 134 2.20 0.68 -7.75
C PHE A 134 2.98 0.06 -8.92
N ILE A 135 3.85 -0.91 -8.65
CA ILE A 135 4.51 -1.68 -9.71
C ILE A 135 3.56 -2.78 -10.19
N THR A 136 3.06 -2.66 -11.41
CA THR A 136 2.13 -3.62 -12.04
C THR A 136 2.75 -5.00 -12.26
N GLY A 137 4.06 -5.07 -12.50
CA GLY A 137 4.82 -6.31 -12.64
C GLY A 137 5.40 -6.86 -11.33
N ALA A 138 5.06 -6.30 -10.16
CA ALA A 138 5.64 -6.73 -8.89
C ALA A 138 5.37 -8.21 -8.62
N LYS A 139 6.40 -8.95 -8.19
CA LYS A 139 6.27 -10.36 -7.81
C LYS A 139 7.04 -10.63 -6.52
N SER A 140 6.36 -11.14 -5.49
CA SER A 140 7.02 -11.56 -4.25
C SER A 140 7.75 -12.90 -4.41
N SER A 141 8.62 -13.24 -3.46
CA SER A 141 9.26 -14.55 -3.37
C SER A 141 8.26 -15.69 -3.21
N ALA A 142 7.14 -15.46 -2.51
CA ALA A 142 6.03 -16.40 -2.35
C ALA A 142 5.16 -16.52 -3.62
N GLY A 143 5.31 -15.60 -4.58
CA GLY A 143 4.59 -15.62 -5.87
C GLY A 143 3.35 -14.71 -5.94
N ALA A 144 3.17 -13.83 -4.96
CA ALA A 144 2.17 -12.77 -4.97
C ALA A 144 2.46 -11.82 -6.14
N THR A 145 1.45 -11.39 -6.91
CA THR A 145 1.68 -10.69 -8.19
C THR A 145 0.83 -9.43 -8.33
N GLY A 146 1.41 -8.38 -8.92
CA GLY A 146 0.73 -7.17 -9.37
C GLY A 146 0.50 -6.10 -8.30
N LEU A 147 -0.34 -5.12 -8.63
CA LEU A 147 -0.57 -3.91 -7.84
C LEU A 147 -0.97 -4.18 -6.38
N MET A 148 -1.86 -5.15 -6.19
CA MET A 148 -2.39 -5.57 -4.89
C MET A 148 -1.80 -6.92 -4.43
N GLN A 149 -0.70 -7.35 -5.06
CA GLN A 149 0.04 -8.58 -4.75
C GLN A 149 -0.87 -9.81 -4.58
N VAL A 150 -1.76 -10.08 -5.52
CA VAL A 150 -2.69 -11.22 -5.39
C VAL A 150 -1.97 -12.54 -5.64
N MET A 151 -2.07 -13.48 -4.70
CA MET A 151 -1.58 -14.86 -4.85
C MET A 151 -2.41 -15.64 -5.88
N ARG A 152 -1.76 -16.52 -6.66
CA ARG A 152 -2.47 -17.30 -7.71
C ARG A 152 -3.64 -18.12 -7.17
N PRO A 153 -3.52 -18.84 -6.04
CA PRO A 153 -4.66 -19.56 -5.48
C PRO A 153 -5.83 -18.64 -5.08
N THR A 154 -5.52 -17.44 -4.55
CA THR A 154 -6.52 -16.44 -4.16
C THR A 154 -7.20 -15.86 -5.38
N ALA A 155 -6.43 -15.54 -6.42
CA ALA A 155 -6.96 -15.07 -7.69
C ALA A 155 -7.93 -16.08 -8.32
N LYS A 156 -7.58 -17.39 -8.34
CA LYS A 156 -8.47 -18.45 -8.83
C LYS A 156 -9.77 -18.52 -8.02
N TRP A 157 -9.68 -18.48 -6.70
CA TRP A 157 -10.84 -18.51 -5.81
C TRP A 157 -11.75 -17.29 -6.04
N VAL A 158 -11.18 -16.09 -6.14
CA VAL A 158 -11.94 -14.86 -6.42
C VAL A 158 -12.57 -14.91 -7.81
N ALA A 159 -11.83 -15.31 -8.84
CA ALA A 159 -12.32 -15.39 -10.21
C ALA A 159 -13.53 -16.34 -10.34
N GLN A 160 -13.50 -17.48 -9.63
CA GLN A 160 -14.64 -18.39 -9.55
C GLN A 160 -15.87 -17.72 -8.90
N ARG A 161 -15.68 -17.00 -7.79
CA ARG A 161 -16.76 -16.28 -7.09
C ARG A 161 -17.36 -15.16 -7.94
N MET A 162 -16.51 -14.46 -8.70
CA MET A 162 -16.92 -13.44 -9.66
C MET A 162 -17.47 -14.03 -10.98
N ARG A 163 -17.52 -15.36 -11.13
CA ARG A 163 -17.95 -16.07 -12.35
C ARG A 163 -17.21 -15.59 -13.61
N MET A 164 -15.92 -15.27 -13.48
CA MET A 164 -15.10 -14.78 -14.58
C MET A 164 -14.86 -15.88 -15.60
N LYS A 165 -15.28 -15.64 -16.84
CA LYS A 165 -14.93 -16.50 -17.98
C LYS A 165 -13.48 -16.24 -18.40
N ASN A 166 -12.76 -17.29 -18.80
CA ASN A 166 -11.39 -17.21 -19.35
C ASN A 166 -10.35 -16.55 -18.40
N PHE A 167 -10.50 -16.73 -17.09
CA PHE A 167 -9.49 -16.26 -16.14
C PHE A 167 -8.16 -17.02 -16.34
N SER A 168 -7.06 -16.27 -16.44
CA SER A 168 -5.70 -16.79 -16.42
C SER A 168 -4.84 -16.05 -15.40
N SER A 169 -4.13 -16.80 -14.55
CA SER A 169 -3.19 -16.21 -13.60
C SER A 169 -1.97 -15.56 -14.24
N SER A 170 -1.70 -15.81 -15.53
CA SER A 170 -0.61 -15.12 -16.24
C SER A 170 -0.87 -13.61 -16.39
N ARG A 171 -2.14 -13.20 -16.36
CA ARG A 171 -2.61 -11.82 -16.53
C ARG A 171 -2.62 -11.01 -15.23
N LEU A 172 -2.13 -11.57 -14.12
CA LEU A 172 -2.16 -10.89 -12.81
C LEU A 172 -1.31 -9.61 -12.74
N HIS A 173 -0.49 -9.33 -13.75
CA HIS A 173 0.24 -8.07 -13.89
C HIS A 173 -0.61 -6.95 -14.52
N GLU A 174 -1.76 -7.28 -15.13
CA GLU A 174 -2.66 -6.28 -15.72
C GLU A 174 -3.37 -5.49 -14.60
N PRO A 175 -3.29 -4.14 -14.60
CA PRO A 175 -3.83 -3.30 -13.53
C PRO A 175 -5.31 -3.55 -13.23
N ASP A 176 -6.15 -3.60 -14.26
CA ASP A 176 -7.60 -3.74 -14.10
C ASP A 176 -7.99 -5.09 -13.49
N LEU A 177 -7.45 -6.19 -14.02
CA LEU A 177 -7.69 -7.52 -13.49
C LEU A 177 -7.17 -7.65 -12.05
N ASN A 178 -5.95 -7.19 -11.78
CA ASN A 178 -5.36 -7.27 -10.46
C ASN A 178 -6.15 -6.46 -9.42
N ALA A 179 -6.53 -5.22 -9.77
CA ALA A 179 -7.35 -4.37 -8.93
C ALA A 179 -8.73 -4.98 -8.67
N ALA A 180 -9.39 -5.55 -9.69
CA ALA A 180 -10.69 -6.18 -9.54
C ALA A 180 -10.67 -7.38 -8.57
N LEU A 181 -9.62 -8.22 -8.67
CA LEU A 181 -9.43 -9.37 -7.80
C LEU A 181 -9.03 -8.97 -6.38
N GLY A 182 -8.08 -8.05 -6.24
CA GLY A 182 -7.58 -7.58 -4.94
C GLY A 182 -8.65 -6.83 -4.14
N THR A 183 -9.40 -5.92 -4.78
CA THR A 183 -10.53 -5.23 -4.13
C THR A 183 -11.68 -6.18 -3.78
N TYR A 184 -11.93 -7.22 -4.57
CA TYR A 184 -12.88 -8.28 -4.18
C TYR A 184 -12.45 -8.92 -2.87
N TYR A 185 -11.19 -9.34 -2.83
CA TYR A 185 -10.66 -10.03 -1.67
C TYR A 185 -10.65 -9.12 -0.44
N LEU A 186 -10.27 -7.85 -0.61
CA LEU A 186 -10.29 -6.86 0.45
C LEU A 186 -11.70 -6.65 1.04
N LYS A 187 -12.73 -6.49 0.19
CA LYS A 187 -14.13 -6.39 0.66
C LYS A 187 -14.60 -7.68 1.31
N TYR A 188 -14.20 -8.83 0.78
CA TYR A 188 -14.52 -10.13 1.37
C TYR A 188 -13.98 -10.24 2.80
N VAL A 189 -12.70 -9.94 3.02
CA VAL A 189 -12.13 -9.99 4.37
C VAL A 189 -12.70 -8.91 5.28
N LEU A 190 -12.98 -7.70 4.77
CA LEU A 190 -13.68 -6.67 5.55
C LEU A 190 -15.03 -7.17 6.10
N ASN A 191 -15.84 -7.79 5.25
CA ASN A 191 -17.15 -8.33 5.63
C ASN A 191 -17.02 -9.50 6.63
N GLN A 192 -15.97 -10.32 6.51
CA GLN A 192 -15.70 -11.42 7.46
C GLN A 192 -15.34 -10.93 8.87
N PHE A 193 -14.89 -9.69 9.01
CA PHE A 193 -14.41 -9.11 10.26
C PHE A 193 -15.27 -7.95 10.74
N ASP A 194 -16.59 -8.04 10.52
CA ASP A 194 -17.58 -7.08 11.03
C ASP A 194 -17.29 -5.62 10.64
N GLY A 195 -16.62 -5.39 9.51
CA GLY A 195 -16.22 -4.06 9.06
C GLY A 195 -14.96 -3.50 9.72
N SER A 196 -14.20 -4.29 10.52
CA SER A 196 -12.95 -3.85 11.12
C SER A 196 -11.83 -3.74 10.07
N PRO A 197 -11.34 -2.53 9.74
CA PRO A 197 -10.27 -2.35 8.74
C PRO A 197 -8.94 -2.94 9.23
N VAL A 198 -8.70 -2.94 10.54
CA VAL A 198 -7.49 -3.50 11.17
C VAL A 198 -7.42 -5.01 10.98
N LEU A 199 -8.48 -5.74 11.35
CA LEU A 199 -8.55 -7.18 11.16
C LEU A 199 -8.55 -7.55 9.67
N ALA A 200 -9.25 -6.78 8.84
CA ALA A 200 -9.27 -6.97 7.39
C ALA A 200 -7.87 -6.84 6.78
N ALA A 201 -7.08 -5.83 7.18
CA ALA A 201 -5.70 -5.67 6.71
C ALA A 201 -4.80 -6.82 7.20
N ALA A 202 -4.94 -7.25 8.45
CA ALA A 202 -4.21 -8.41 8.97
C ALA A 202 -4.58 -9.69 8.22
N ALA A 203 -5.87 -9.88 7.90
CA ALA A 203 -6.39 -11.02 7.16
C ALA A 203 -5.96 -11.01 5.69
N TYR A 204 -5.87 -9.82 5.08
CA TYR A 204 -5.38 -9.65 3.72
C TYR A 204 -3.94 -10.20 3.62
N ASN A 205 -3.07 -9.73 4.51
CA ASN A 205 -1.66 -10.10 4.53
C ASN A 205 -1.37 -11.53 5.05
N ALA A 206 -2.00 -11.96 6.15
CA ALA A 206 -1.64 -13.22 6.83
C ALA A 206 -2.69 -14.34 6.69
N GLY A 207 -3.83 -14.04 6.09
CA GLY A 207 -4.95 -14.94 5.91
C GLY A 207 -6.03 -14.78 6.98
N PRO A 208 -7.32 -14.97 6.64
CA PRO A 208 -8.44 -14.82 7.57
C PRO A 208 -8.37 -15.73 8.80
N THR A 209 -7.81 -16.93 8.66
CA THR A 209 -7.67 -17.87 9.80
C THR A 209 -6.78 -17.29 10.89
N ARG A 210 -5.64 -16.68 10.52
CA ARG A 210 -4.71 -16.08 11.48
C ARG A 210 -5.30 -14.85 12.12
N ALA A 211 -5.89 -13.95 11.32
CA ALA A 211 -6.55 -12.77 11.84
C ALA A 211 -7.69 -13.11 12.84
N ARG A 212 -8.46 -14.18 12.58
CA ARG A 212 -9.45 -14.70 13.56
C ARG A 212 -8.80 -15.27 14.81
N LEU A 213 -7.67 -15.96 14.69
CA LEU A 213 -6.96 -16.54 15.84
C LEU A 213 -6.35 -15.46 16.73
N TRP A 214 -5.84 -14.37 16.13
CA TRP A 214 -5.27 -13.25 16.86
C TRP A 214 -6.34 -12.38 17.52
N ARG A 215 -7.60 -12.47 17.08
CA ARG A 215 -8.74 -11.85 17.75
C ARG A 215 -8.92 -12.51 19.12
N GLY A 216 -8.79 -11.72 20.18
CA GLY A 216 -8.95 -12.19 21.55
C GLY A 216 -10.39 -12.49 21.95
N THR A 217 -10.57 -12.83 23.24
CA THR A 217 -11.88 -13.09 23.87
C THR A 217 -12.49 -11.84 24.51
N ALA A 218 -11.74 -10.75 24.63
CA ALA A 218 -12.21 -9.45 25.10
C ALA A 218 -11.96 -8.36 24.04
N PRO A 219 -12.74 -7.26 24.04
CA PRO A 219 -12.43 -6.10 23.22
C PRO A 219 -11.06 -5.51 23.56
N VAL A 220 -10.32 -5.08 22.55
CA VAL A 220 -9.00 -4.45 22.69
C VAL A 220 -8.89 -3.26 21.75
N GLU A 221 -8.15 -2.21 22.15
CA GLU A 221 -7.86 -1.09 21.26
C GLU A 221 -7.13 -1.56 19.99
N GLY A 222 -7.48 -1.01 18.84
CA GLY A 222 -6.90 -1.40 17.56
C GLY A 222 -5.38 -1.22 17.51
N ALA A 223 -4.83 -0.16 18.13
CA ALA A 223 -3.38 0.03 18.22
C ALA A 223 -2.70 -1.08 19.04
N ILE A 224 -3.31 -1.50 20.15
CA ILE A 224 -2.81 -2.60 20.98
C ILE A 224 -2.91 -3.91 20.20
N PHE A 225 -4.04 -4.20 19.56
CA PHE A 225 -4.19 -5.38 18.71
C PHE A 225 -3.07 -5.45 17.67
N VAL A 226 -2.85 -4.36 16.94
CA VAL A 226 -1.80 -4.27 15.92
C VAL A 226 -0.44 -4.62 16.52
N GLU A 227 -0.11 -4.12 17.71
CA GLU A 227 1.18 -4.40 18.33
C GLU A 227 1.34 -5.86 18.77
N THR A 228 0.24 -6.50 19.12
CA THR A 228 0.22 -7.89 19.58
C THR A 228 0.13 -8.91 18.44
N ILE A 229 0.02 -8.49 17.17
CA ILE A 229 0.09 -9.39 16.02
C ILE A 229 1.43 -10.14 16.07
N PRO A 230 1.45 -11.49 16.16
CA PRO A 230 2.68 -12.25 16.34
C PRO A 230 3.66 -12.13 15.18
N PHE A 231 3.16 -12.01 13.96
CA PHE A 231 3.98 -11.92 12.76
C PHE A 231 4.48 -10.49 12.58
N GLY A 232 5.79 -10.29 12.69
CA GLY A 232 6.42 -8.96 12.55
C GLY A 232 6.11 -8.29 11.21
N GLU A 233 6.16 -9.06 10.13
CA GLU A 233 5.78 -8.59 8.79
C GLU A 233 4.34 -8.08 8.74
N THR A 234 3.39 -8.87 9.24
CA THR A 234 1.97 -8.48 9.27
C THR A 234 1.71 -7.29 10.19
N ARG A 235 2.38 -7.24 11.35
CA ARG A 235 2.32 -6.11 12.28
C ARG A 235 2.74 -4.81 11.60
N ASP A 236 3.88 -4.82 10.92
CA ASP A 236 4.37 -3.67 10.17
C ASP A 236 3.50 -3.32 8.97
N TYR A 237 2.97 -4.34 8.28
CA TYR A 237 2.04 -4.17 7.19
C TYR A 237 0.79 -3.39 7.62
N VAL A 238 0.12 -3.81 8.71
CA VAL A 238 -1.12 -3.16 9.18
C VAL A 238 -0.84 -1.72 9.60
N LYS A 239 0.25 -1.46 10.33
CA LYS A 239 0.68 -0.08 10.69
C LYS A 239 0.81 0.79 9.45
N LYS A 240 1.50 0.29 8.42
CA LYS A 240 1.75 1.03 7.17
C LYS A 240 0.47 1.25 6.37
N VAL A 241 -0.38 0.24 6.18
CA VAL A 241 -1.64 0.39 5.43
C VAL A 241 -2.57 1.40 6.11
N MET A 242 -2.76 1.32 7.43
CA MET A 242 -3.63 2.25 8.15
C MET A 242 -3.09 3.68 8.09
N THR A 243 -1.77 3.85 8.26
CA THR A 243 -1.12 5.16 8.10
C THR A 243 -1.29 5.67 6.66
N ASN A 244 -0.98 4.85 5.65
CA ASN A 244 -1.10 5.26 4.26
C ASN A 244 -2.53 5.70 3.92
N THR A 245 -3.53 5.01 4.47
CA THR A 245 -4.95 5.32 4.24
C THR A 245 -5.31 6.73 4.67
N VAL A 246 -4.93 7.14 5.90
CA VAL A 246 -5.25 8.50 6.39
C VAL A 246 -4.53 9.58 5.61
N TYR A 247 -3.29 9.33 5.16
CA TYR A 247 -2.56 10.27 4.31
C TYR A 247 -3.14 10.36 2.90
N TYR A 248 -3.57 9.25 2.30
CA TYR A 248 -4.27 9.29 1.02
C TYR A 248 -5.59 10.05 1.14
N ALA A 249 -6.37 9.87 2.22
CA ALA A 249 -7.60 10.63 2.43
C ALA A 249 -7.32 12.14 2.41
N ALA A 250 -6.34 12.59 3.20
CA ALA A 250 -5.92 13.99 3.23
C ALA A 250 -5.43 14.52 1.87
N ILE A 251 -4.64 13.72 1.13
CA ILE A 251 -4.16 14.09 -0.22
C ILE A 251 -5.29 14.20 -1.24
N LEU A 252 -6.34 13.39 -1.09
CA LEU A 252 -7.50 13.42 -1.96
C LEU A 252 -8.52 14.51 -1.60
N GLY A 253 -8.27 15.30 -0.56
CA GLY A 253 -9.22 16.30 -0.05
C GLY A 253 -10.46 15.68 0.61
N ILE A 254 -10.37 14.40 0.99
CA ILE A 254 -11.39 13.72 1.79
C ILE A 254 -11.03 13.98 3.25
N GLU A 255 -11.99 14.45 4.04
CA GLU A 255 -11.78 14.68 5.48
C GLU A 255 -11.26 13.39 6.13
N PRO A 256 -9.99 13.36 6.58
CA PRO A 256 -9.39 12.14 7.06
C PRO A 256 -9.96 11.81 8.44
N ILE A 257 -10.54 10.62 8.60
CA ILE A 257 -10.72 10.08 9.94
C ILE A 257 -9.35 9.96 10.62
N SER A 258 -9.27 10.28 11.91
CA SER A 258 -8.01 10.16 12.64
C SER A 258 -7.50 8.72 12.61
N LEU A 259 -6.18 8.53 12.70
CA LEU A 259 -5.59 7.20 12.71
C LEU A 259 -6.11 6.40 13.90
N LYS A 260 -6.23 7.01 15.09
CA LYS A 260 -6.84 6.38 16.27
C LYS A 260 -8.27 5.93 16.03
N ALA A 261 -9.12 6.79 15.43
CA ALA A 261 -10.50 6.44 15.11
C ALA A 261 -10.58 5.31 14.08
N ARG A 262 -9.70 5.32 13.06
CA ARG A 262 -9.60 4.26 12.06
C ARG A 262 -9.20 2.91 12.66
N LEU A 263 -8.28 2.92 13.63
CA LEU A 263 -7.87 1.72 14.34
C LEU A 263 -9.01 1.18 15.20
N GLY A 264 -9.76 2.09 15.84
CA GLY A 264 -10.98 1.78 16.59
C GLY A 264 -10.76 0.72 17.67
N MET A 265 -11.78 -0.09 17.91
CA MET A 265 -11.72 -1.25 18.79
C MET A 265 -11.80 -2.54 17.99
N VAL A 266 -10.95 -3.50 18.31
CA VAL A 266 -11.05 -4.88 17.85
C VAL A 266 -11.94 -5.64 18.84
N LEU A 267 -13.17 -5.94 18.40
CA LEU A 267 -14.14 -6.69 19.19
C LEU A 267 -13.72 -8.16 19.34
N PRO A 268 -14.20 -8.88 20.36
CA PRO A 268 -13.86 -10.28 20.57
C PRO A 268 -14.51 -11.20 19.53
N ARG A 269 -13.98 -12.42 19.40
CA ARG A 269 -14.54 -13.45 18.53
C ARG A 269 -15.98 -13.79 18.95
N ARG A 270 -16.93 -13.86 18.01
CA ARG A 270 -18.30 -14.28 18.34
C ARG A 270 -18.33 -15.79 18.63
N SER A 271 -19.05 -16.18 19.68
CA SER A 271 -19.22 -17.58 20.11
C SER A 271 -19.89 -18.47 19.05
N SER A 272 -20.67 -17.88 18.13
CA SER A 272 -21.29 -18.58 16.99
C SER A 272 -20.37 -18.69 15.75
N GLU A 273 -19.14 -18.19 15.78
CA GLU A 273 -18.10 -18.54 14.80
C GLU A 273 -17.55 -19.96 15.08
N GLY A 274 -18.44 -20.91 15.35
CA GLY A 274 -18.15 -22.32 15.18
C GLY A 274 -17.83 -22.51 13.70
N VAL A 275 -16.62 -23.02 13.42
CA VAL A 275 -16.01 -23.37 12.13
C VAL A 275 -17.02 -23.43 10.97
N ALA A 276 -17.50 -22.29 10.49
CA ALA A 276 -18.27 -22.26 9.26
C ALA A 276 -17.24 -22.54 8.18
N VAL A 277 -17.36 -23.72 7.56
CA VAL A 277 -16.52 -24.18 6.46
C VAL A 277 -16.87 -23.36 5.21
N ILE A 278 -16.65 -22.05 5.27
CA ILE A 278 -16.39 -21.27 4.06
C ILE A 278 -14.93 -21.62 3.73
N PRO A 279 -14.63 -22.23 2.57
CA PRO A 279 -13.28 -22.65 2.25
C PRO A 279 -12.35 -21.45 2.43
N ASN A 280 -11.43 -21.56 3.39
CA ASN A 280 -10.52 -20.48 3.74
C ASN A 280 -9.74 -20.12 2.48
N PRO A 281 -9.88 -18.90 1.97
CA PRO A 281 -9.12 -18.54 0.81
C PRO A 281 -7.63 -18.45 1.21
N PRO A 282 -6.74 -18.89 0.31
CA PRO A 282 -5.31 -18.78 0.50
C PRO A 282 -4.87 -17.32 0.71
N VAL A 283 -3.74 -17.17 1.39
CA VAL A 283 -3.16 -15.89 1.82
C VAL A 283 -2.74 -15.05 0.61
N VAL A 284 -2.69 -13.72 0.74
CA VAL A 284 -2.26 -12.80 -0.32
C VAL A 284 -0.75 -12.55 -0.32
N GLN A 285 -0.05 -12.84 0.79
CA GLN A 285 1.42 -12.82 0.87
C GLN A 285 1.99 -14.08 1.53
#